data_AF-A0A852N9S5-F1
#
_entry.id   AF-A0A852N9S5-F1
#
_cell.length_a   1.000
_cell.length_b   1.000
_cell.length_c   1.000
_cell.angle_alpha   90.00
_cell.angle_beta   90.00
_cell.angle_gamma   90.00
#
_symmetry.space_group_name_H-M   'P 1'
#
loop_
_entity.id
_entity.type
_entity.pdbx_description
1 polymer ?
#
loop_
_entity_poly.entity_id
_entity_poly.type
_entity_poly.pdbx_seq_one_letter_code
_entity_poly.pdbx_strand_id
1 'polypeptide(L)' 'MFSDIYKIREIADGLCLEVEGKMVSRTEGNIDDSLIGGNASAEGPEGEGTESTVITGVDIVMNHHLQ' A
#
# COMPACT_ATOMS: atom_id res chain seq x y z
N MET A 1 0.48 -11.60 -11.25
CA MET A 1 1.50 -11.67 -12.31
C MET A 1 2.44 -10.48 -12.13
N PHE A 2 3.75 -10.69 -12.29
CA PHE A 2 4.77 -9.66 -12.05
C PHE A 2 5.08 -8.85 -13.31
N SER A 3 5.54 -7.62 -13.16
CA SER A 3 6.00 -6.76 -14.26
C SER A 3 7.52 -6.65 -14.27
N ASP A 4 8.06 -6.35 -15.45
CA ASP A 4 9.46 -6.01 -15.74
C ASP A 4 10.00 -4.80 -14.95
N ILE A 5 9.15 -4.06 -14.25
CA ILE A 5 9.60 -3.02 -13.30
C ILE A 5 10.42 -3.60 -12.14
N TYR A 6 10.26 -4.89 -11.82
CA TYR A 6 11.06 -5.58 -10.81
C TYR A 6 12.27 -6.24 -11.46
N LYS A 7 13.36 -6.35 -10.69
CA LYS A 7 14.53 -7.09 -11.14
C LYS A 7 14.26 -8.59 -11.01
N ILE A 8 14.14 -9.25 -12.16
CA ILE A 8 13.84 -10.68 -12.28
C ILE A 8 15.07 -11.40 -12.83
N ARG A 9 15.40 -12.57 -12.25
CA ARG A 9 16.44 -13.47 -12.75
C ARG A 9 15.85 -14.87 -12.96
N GLU A 10 16.16 -15.47 -14.09
CA GLU A 10 15.93 -16.90 -14.29
C GLU A 10 16.98 -17.70 -13.52
N ILE A 11 16.52 -18.73 -12.81
CA ILE A 11 17.36 -19.66 -12.06
C ILE A 11 16.90 -21.10 -12.34
N ALA A 12 17.71 -22.07 -11.89
CA ALA A 12 17.44 -23.50 -12.09
C ALA A 12 17.14 -23.84 -13.56
N ASP A 13 18.03 -23.43 -14.47
CA ASP A 13 17.92 -23.68 -15.92
C ASP A 13 16.60 -23.16 -16.54
N GLY A 14 16.09 -22.03 -16.04
CA GLY A 14 14.86 -21.40 -16.52
C GLY A 14 13.58 -21.96 -15.92
N LEU A 15 13.68 -22.89 -14.96
CA LEU A 15 12.52 -23.48 -14.29
C LEU A 15 11.91 -22.56 -13.22
N CYS A 16 12.70 -21.64 -12.68
CA CYS A 16 12.26 -20.75 -11.61
C CYS A 16 12.63 -19.29 -11.91
N LEU A 17 11.78 -18.38 -11.42
CA LEU A 17 12.04 -16.94 -11.43
C LEU A 17 12.33 -16.48 -10.02
N GLU A 18 13.48 -15.84 -9.84
CA GLU A 18 13.81 -15.09 -8.64
C GLU A 18 13.48 -13.62 -8.88
N VAL A 19 12.73 -13.01 -7.95
CA VAL A 19 12.31 -11.61 -8.06
C VAL A 19 12.79 -10.84 -6.84
N GLU A 20 13.53 -9.75 -7.07
CA GLU A 20 14.01 -8.87 -6.01
C GLU A 20 12.89 -7.91 -5.57
N GLY A 21 12.47 -8.02 -4.31
CA GLY A 21 11.49 -7.13 -3.69
C GLY A 21 12.14 -6.12 -2.75
N LYS A 22 11.46 -4.99 -2.53
CA LYS A 22 11.87 -3.92 -1.61
C LYS A 22 10.95 -3.87 -0.39
N MET A 23 11.53 -3.71 0.81
CA MET A 23 10.76 -3.36 2.00
C MET A 23 10.21 -1.94 1.88
N VAL A 24 8.90 -1.79 1.97
CA VAL A 24 8.19 -0.51 1.89
C VAL A 24 7.21 -0.36 3.04
N SER A 25 6.96 0.89 3.43
CA SER A 25 5.90 1.26 4.38
C SER A 25 4.85 2.10 3.67
N ARG A 26 3.57 1.82 3.92
CA ARG A 26 2.43 2.58 3.40
C ARG A 26 1.54 2.99 4.56
N THR A 27 1.10 4.23 4.55
CA THR A 27 0.07 4.70 5.47
C THR A 27 -1.28 4.41 4.85
N GLU A 28 -2.08 3.59 5.51
CA GLU A 28 -3.48 3.37 5.19
C GLU A 28 -4.38 4.17 6.15
N GLY A 29 -5.59 4.50 5.71
CA GLY A 29 -6.58 5.18 6.55
C GLY A 29 -6.31 6.66 6.81
N ASN A 30 -5.39 7.30 6.10
CA ASN A 30 -5.27 8.76 6.12
C ASN A 30 -6.41 9.38 5.27
N ILE A 31 -7.56 9.58 5.90
CA ILE A 31 -8.67 10.34 5.32
C ILE A 31 -8.41 11.80 5.68
N ASP A 32 -8.34 12.67 4.68
CA ASP A 32 -8.21 14.11 4.90
C ASP A 32 -9.41 14.61 5.72
N ASP A 33 -9.15 15.30 6.84
CA ASP A 33 -10.19 15.78 7.74
C ASP A 33 -11.19 16.71 7.03
N SER A 34 -10.78 17.37 5.94
CA SER A 34 -11.69 18.16 5.10
C SER A 34 -12.79 17.32 4.41
N LEU A 35 -12.55 16.01 4.22
CA LEU A 35 -13.52 15.06 3.68
C LEU A 35 -14.52 14.57 4.76
N ILE A 36 -14.14 14.63 6.04
CA ILE A 36 -15.00 14.24 7.17
C ILE A 36 -16.11 15.28 7.41
N GLY A 37 -15.91 16.52 6.95
CA GLY A 37 -16.82 17.66 7.12
C GLY A 37 -17.37 18.27 5.82
N GLY A 38 -17.31 17.59 4.67
CA GLY A 38 -17.72 18.13 3.35
C GLY A 38 -19.20 18.52 3.17
N ASN A 39 -19.96 18.51 4.26
CA ASN A 39 -21.34 18.94 4.40
C ASN A 39 -21.35 20.37 4.97
N ALA A 40 -21.79 21.35 4.18
CA ALA A 40 -21.83 22.77 4.58
C ALA A 40 -22.79 23.09 5.76
N SER A 41 -23.65 22.15 6.18
CA SER A 41 -24.59 22.26 7.28
C SER A 41 -24.26 21.33 8.46
N ALA A 42 -23.12 20.64 8.46
CA ALA A 42 -22.69 19.80 9.57
C ALA A 42 -22.16 20.67 10.72
N GLU A 43 -22.94 20.83 11.78
CA GLU A 43 -22.55 21.53 13.02
C GLU A 43 -21.79 20.59 14.00
N GLY A 44 -21.20 19.51 13.50
CA GLY A 44 -20.57 18.45 14.30
C GLY A 44 -19.13 18.76 14.71
N PRO A 45 -18.60 18.09 15.75
CA PRO A 45 -17.24 18.34 16.22
C PRO A 45 -16.25 18.17 15.08
N GLU A 46 -15.30 19.11 14.97
CA GLU A 46 -14.15 19.01 14.07
C GLU A 46 -13.48 17.66 14.38
N GLY A 47 -13.59 16.72 13.44
CA GLY A 47 -13.30 15.31 13.70
C GLY A 47 -11.88 15.12 14.22
N GLU A 48 -11.72 14.40 15.32
CA GLU A 48 -10.43 13.77 15.60
C GLU A 48 -10.12 12.88 14.40
N GLY A 49 -9.09 13.26 13.65
CA GLY A 49 -8.70 12.58 12.42
C GLY A 49 -8.56 11.07 12.63
N THR A 50 -8.96 10.31 11.63
CA THR A 50 -8.95 8.84 11.72
C THR A 50 -7.52 8.34 11.99
N GLU A 51 -7.35 7.41 12.92
CA GLU A 51 -6.02 6.83 13.20
C GLU A 51 -5.44 6.19 11.94
N SER A 52 -4.42 6.82 11.37
CA SER A 52 -3.73 6.28 10.21
C SER A 52 -2.83 5.12 10.64
N THR A 53 -2.93 3.98 9.98
CA THR A 53 -2.09 2.81 10.29
C THR A 53 -0.95 2.72 9.27
N VAL A 54 0.28 2.56 9.75
CA VAL A 54 1.43 2.30 8.88
C VAL A 54 1.62 0.79 8.74
N ILE A 55 1.53 0.30 7.51
CA ILE A 55 1.75 -1.10 7.16
C ILE A 55 3.09 -1.22 6.43
N THR A 56 3.94 -2.12 6.90
CA THR A 56 5.24 -2.40 6.28
C THR A 56 5.26 -3.81 5.70
N GLY A 57 5.82 -3.97 4.50
CA GLY A 57 5.92 -5.26 3.84
C GLY A 57 6.80 -5.21 2.60
N VAL A 58 6.94 -6.36 1.93
CA VAL A 58 7.63 -6.45 0.65
C VAL A 58 6.70 -5.89 -0.43
N ASP A 59 7.17 -4.91 -1.18
CA ASP A 59 6.41 -4.18 -2.19
C ASP A 59 5.68 -5.08 -3.19
N ILE A 60 6.32 -6.13 -3.69
CA ILE A 60 5.74 -7.05 -4.64
C ILE A 60 4.56 -7.84 -4.04
N VAL A 61 4.66 -8.18 -2.75
CA VAL A 61 3.59 -8.87 -2.01
C VAL A 61 2.44 -7.91 -1.78
N MET A 62 2.75 -6.68 -1.34
CA MET A 62 1.75 -5.64 -1.06
C MET A 62 1.04 -5.15 -2.34
N ASN A 63 1.75 -5.03 -3.46
CA ASN A 63 1.18 -4.55 -4.73
C ASN A 63 0.30 -5.57 -5.41
N HIS A 64 0.70 -6.84 -5.36
CA HIS A 64 0.01 -7.92 -6.07
C HIS A 64 -0.88 -8.76 -5.16
N HIS A 65 -1.05 -8.37 -3.89
CA HIS A 65 -1.94 -9.00 -2.92
C HIS A 65 -1.71 -10.52 -2.80
N LEU A 66 -0.45 -10.94 -2.69
CA LEU A 66 -0.04 -12.36 -2.77
C LEU A 66 -0.25 -13.14 -1.46
N GLN A 67 -1.36 -12.90 -0.75
CA GLN A 67 -1.71 -13.61 0.49
C GLN A 67 -2.22 -15.03 0.23
#